data_AF-A0A961CVY4-F1
#
_entry.id   AF-A0A961CVY4-F1
#
_cell.length_a   1.000
_cell.length_b   1.000
_cell.length_c   1.000
_cell.angle_alpha   90.00
_cell.angle_beta   90.00
_cell.angle_gamma   90.00
#
_symmetry.space_group_name_H-M   'P 1'
#
loop_
_entity.id
_entity.type
_entity.pdbx_description
1 polymer ?
#
loop_
_entity_poly.entity_id
_entity_poly.type
_entity_poly.pdbx_seq_one_letter_code
_entity_poly.pdbx_strand_id
1 'polypeptide(L)' 'MSSPAIPITGDDAADRLLEEQPLALLIGMLLDQQVPMEWAFRGPATLSERLGGRLDAARIAAMS' A
#
# COMPACT_ATOMS: atom_id res chain seq x y z
N MET A 1 -14.80 -15.71 -5.77
CA MET A 1 -14.52 -14.71 -6.82
C MET A 1 -13.08 -14.29 -6.62
N SER A 2 -12.19 -14.43 -7.61
CA SER A 2 -10.84 -13.87 -7.48
C SER A 2 -10.94 -12.36 -7.34
N SER A 3 -10.17 -11.76 -6.43
CA SER A 3 -10.00 -10.31 -6.42
C SER A 3 -9.49 -9.85 -7.79
N PRO A 4 -9.97 -8.71 -8.31
CA PRO A 4 -9.42 -8.12 -9.52
C PRO A 4 -7.95 -7.79 -9.29
N ALA A 5 -7.11 -8.13 -10.28
CA ALA A 5 -5.68 -7.85 -10.22
C ALA A 5 -5.41 -6.34 -10.30
N ILE A 6 -4.48 -5.80 -9.51
CA ILE A 6 -4.10 -4.38 -9.50
C ILE A 6 -2.64 -4.22 -9.98
N PRO A 7 -2.36 -4.28 -11.29
CA PRO A 7 -0.99 -4.17 -11.81
C PRO A 7 -0.54 -2.70 -11.92
N ILE A 8 -0.41 -2.02 -10.79
CA ILE A 8 -0.18 -0.56 -10.76
C ILE A 8 1.26 -0.17 -10.43
N THR A 9 1.99 -1.00 -9.68
CA THR A 9 3.34 -0.67 -9.22
C THR A 9 4.44 -1.24 -10.12
N GLY A 10 4.13 -2.26 -10.92
CA GLY A 10 5.11 -3.06 -11.65
C GLY A 10 5.89 -4.03 -10.76
N ASP A 11 5.47 -4.22 -9.51
CA ASP A 11 6.04 -5.16 -8.53
C ASP A 11 4.93 -6.08 -8.01
N ASP A 12 5.04 -7.38 -8.32
CA ASP A 12 4.01 -8.37 -7.99
C ASP A 12 3.69 -8.45 -6.49
N ALA A 13 4.67 -8.22 -5.61
CA ALA A 13 4.47 -8.29 -4.17
C ALA A 13 3.75 -7.05 -3.65
N ALA A 14 4.09 -5.86 -4.17
CA ALA A 14 3.40 -4.62 -3.84
C ALA A 14 1.97 -4.62 -4.39
N ASP A 15 1.76 -5.08 -5.62
CA ASP A 15 0.43 -5.20 -6.24
C ASP A 15 -0.47 -6.16 -5.45
N ARG A 16 0.08 -7.32 -5.05
CA ARG A 16 -0.63 -8.27 -4.18
C ARG A 16 -0.98 -7.67 -2.81
N LEU A 17 -0.10 -6.85 -2.23
CA LEU A 17 -0.39 -6.16 -0.97
C LEU A 17 -1.60 -5.21 -1.10
N LEU A 18 -1.71 -4.49 -2.22
CA LEU A 18 -2.84 -3.60 -2.50
C LEU A 18 -4.16 -4.36 -2.63
N GLU A 19 -4.12 -5.56 -3.21
CA GLU A 19 -5.30 -6.44 -3.33
C GLU A 19 -5.74 -7.03 -1.98
N GLU A 20 -4.79 -7.42 -1.13
CA GLU A 20 -5.05 -8.10 0.14
C GLU A 20 -5.35 -7.15 1.31
N GLN A 21 -4.94 -5.87 1.21
CA GLN A 21 -5.05 -4.90 2.30
C GLN A 21 -5.72 -3.59 1.86
N PRO A 22 -7.02 -3.40 2.15
CA PRO A 22 -7.73 -2.16 1.79
C PRO A 22 -7.09 -0.87 2.34
N LEU A 23 -6.47 -0.95 3.52
CA LEU A 23 -5.72 0.19 4.08
C LEU A 23 -4.48 0.54 3.25
N ALA A 24 -3.78 -0.46 2.69
CA ALA A 24 -2.64 -0.22 1.80
C ALA A 24 -3.09 0.52 0.53
N LEU A 25 -4.23 0.12 -0.04
CA LEU A 25 -4.82 0.80 -1.19
C LEU A 25 -5.16 2.26 -0.90
N LEU A 26 -5.81 2.54 0.24
CA LEU A 26 -6.15 3.90 0.65
C LEU A 26 -4.91 4.77 0.89
N ILE A 27 -3.86 4.20 1.49
CA ILE A 27 -2.58 4.90 1.67
C ILE A 27 -1.94 5.17 0.31
N GLY A 28 -1.93 4.22 -0.63
CA GLY A 28 -1.43 4.44 -1.99
C GLY A 28 -2.16 5.59 -2.70
N MET A 29 -3.50 5.62 -2.61
CA MET A 29 -4.32 6.71 -3.14
C MET A 29 -4.03 8.07 -2.48
N LEU A 30 -3.76 8.08 -1.16
CA LEU A 30 -3.40 9.30 -0.45
C LEU A 30 -2.03 9.85 -0.89
N LEU A 31 -1.07 8.95 -1.16
CA LEU A 31 0.29 9.28 -1.54
C LEU A 31 0.46 9.69 -3.01
N ASP A 32 -0.57 9.51 -3.85
CA ASP A 32 -0.56 9.87 -5.27
C ASP A 32 -0.60 11.39 -5.49
N GLN A 33 0.51 12.06 -5.14
CA GLN A 33 0.64 13.52 -5.17
C GLN A 33 1.96 13.93 -5.85
N GLN A 34 1.85 14.58 -7.02
CA GLN A 34 2.97 15.17 -7.76
C GLN A 34 4.18 14.24 -8.01
N VAL A 35 3.96 12.92 -8.01
CA VAL A 35 4.92 11.86 -8.35
C VAL A 35 4.25 10.85 -9.29
N PRO A 36 5.00 9.98 -9.98
CA PRO A 36 4.41 8.89 -10.75
C PRO A 36 3.53 7.98 -9.89
N MET A 37 2.39 7.57 -10.43
CA MET A 37 1.42 6.68 -9.77
C MET A 37 2.08 5.40 -9.25
N GLU A 38 2.91 4.74 -10.08
CA GLU A 38 3.67 3.55 -9.71
C GLU A 38 4.50 3.75 -8.43
N TRP A 39 5.08 4.95 -8.26
CA TRP A 39 5.90 5.27 -7.09
C TRP A 39 5.04 5.48 -5.84
N ALA A 40 3.92 6.19 -5.97
CA ALA A 40 2.97 6.40 -4.88
C ALA A 40 2.41 5.07 -4.36
N PHE A 41 2.02 4.17 -5.27
CA PHE A 41 1.41 2.88 -4.93
C PHE A 41 2.43 1.83 -4.44
N ARG A 42 3.74 2.06 -4.59
CA ARG A 42 4.79 1.28 -3.88
C ARG A 42 4.98 1.74 -2.43
N GLY A 43 4.52 2.93 -2.07
CA GLY A 43 4.61 3.49 -0.72
C GLY A 43 4.08 2.57 0.39
N PRO A 44 2.90 1.94 0.24
CA PRO A 44 2.37 0.99 1.22
C PRO A 44 3.27 -0.22 1.52
N ALA A 45 3.96 -0.78 0.50
CA ALA A 45 4.89 -1.88 0.71
C ALA A 45 6.11 -1.46 1.53
N THR A 46 6.66 -0.28 1.21
CA THR A 46 7.76 0.32 1.99
C THR A 46 7.35 0.58 3.45
N LEU A 47 6.13 1.06 3.67
CA LEU A 47 5.59 1.27 5.02
C LEU A 47 5.39 -0.06 5.77
N SER A 48 4.85 -1.08 5.12
CA SER A 48 4.67 -2.42 5.69
C SER A 48 6.00 -2.99 6.16
N GLU A 49 7.05 -2.92 5.35
CA GLU A 49 8.40 -3.35 5.74
C GLU A 49 8.94 -2.59 6.96
N ARG A 50 8.78 -1.26 6.99
CA ARG A 50 9.27 -0.42 8.10
C ARG A 50 8.49 -0.59 9.39
N LEU A 51 7.18 -0.83 9.29
CA LEU A 51 6.28 -0.96 10.44
C LEU A 51 6.17 -2.42 10.95
N GLY A 52 6.87 -3.35 10.31
CA GLY A 52 6.98 -4.74 10.76
C GLY A 52 5.84 -5.64 10.32
N GLY A 53 5.24 -5.36 9.16
CA GLY A 53 4.23 -6.21 8.52
C GLY A 53 2.91 -5.49 8.27
N ARG A 54 1.80 -6.23 8.46
CA ARG A 54 0.44 -5.77 8.12
C ARG A 54 0.16 -4.37 8.67
N LEU A 55 -0.36 -3.50 7.80
CA LEU A 55 -0.71 -2.14 8.17
C LEU A 55 -1.98 -2.14 9.04
N ASP A 56 -1.92 -1.42 10.14
CA ASP A 56 -3.04 -1.25 11.08
C ASP A 56 -3.22 0.24 11.40
N ALA A 57 -4.40 0.78 11.10
CA ALA A 57 -4.66 2.22 11.22
C ALA A 57 -4.60 2.70 12.68
N ALA A 58 -5.09 1.90 13.64
CA ALA A 58 -5.08 2.28 15.05
C ALA A 58 -3.66 2.27 15.62
N ARG A 59 -2.85 1.27 15.26
CA ARG A 59 -1.43 1.21 15.60
C ARG A 59 -0.67 2.40 15.04
N ILE A 60 -0.87 2.72 13.76
CA ILE A 60 -0.21 3.87 13.11
C ILE A 60 -0.61 5.17 13.82
N ALA A 61 -1.90 5.37 14.09
CA ALA A 61 -2.40 6.57 14.76
C ALA A 61 -1.89 6.73 16.20
N ALA A 62 -1.48 5.64 16.87
CA ALA A 62 -0.93 5.66 18.22
C ALA A 62 0.61 5.87 18.27
N MET A 63 1.28 5.99 17.13
CA MET A 63 2.72 6.25 17.07
C MET A 63 3.01 7.72 17.38
N SER A 64 3.95 7.98 18.30
CA SER A 64 4.39 9.31 18.74
C SER A 64 5.87 9.57 18.48
#